data_AF-A0A1E1W2H1-F1
#
_entry.id   AF-A0A1E1W2H1-F1
#
_cell.length_a   1.000
_cell.length_b   1.000
_cell.length_c   1.000
_cell.angle_alpha   90.00
_cell.angle_beta   90.00
_cell.angle_gamma   90.00
#
_symmetry.space_group_name_H-M   'P 1'
#
loop_
_entity.id
_entity.type
_entity.pdbx_description
1 polymer ?
#
loop_
_entity_poly.entity_id
_entity_poly.type
_entity_poly.pdbx_seq_one_letter_code
_entity_poly.pdbx_strand_id
1 'polypeptide(L)'
;SNKFMCFYCCYEFVESSQLINHTRTEHEDAKLFTLLKNIKKDHRVKFDVTNISCKKCSKPVKDLNDFINHALNEHNIVMDTEYNKYLYAFKLSDNKRDGMKCID
;
A
#
# COMPACT_ATOMS: atom_id res chain seq x y z
N SER A 1 9.95 -21.51 -3.95
CA SER A 1 9.08 -20.57 -4.67
C SER A 1 8.97 -19.29 -3.86
N ASN A 2 9.54 -18.21 -4.36
CA ASN A 2 9.33 -16.87 -3.83
C ASN A 2 7.91 -16.42 -4.19
N LYS A 3 7.21 -15.75 -3.26
CA LYS A 3 5.78 -15.41 -3.41
C LYS A 3 5.52 -13.91 -3.38
N PHE A 4 6.43 -13.15 -2.77
CA PHE A 4 6.29 -11.72 -2.58
C PHE A 4 7.57 -11.03 -3.05
N MET A 5 7.43 -9.90 -3.73
CA MET A 5 8.56 -9.11 -4.22
C MET A 5 8.42 -7.69 -3.69
N CYS A 6 9.53 -7.14 -3.17
CA CYS A 6 9.57 -5.77 -2.69
C CYS A 6 9.44 -4.78 -3.84
N PHE A 7 8.51 -3.82 -3.69
CA PHE A 7 8.28 -2.79 -4.68
C PHE A 7 9.47 -1.81 -4.84
N TYR A 8 10.27 -1.62 -3.78
CA TYR A 8 11.35 -0.63 -3.77
C TYR A 8 12.67 -1.16 -4.34
N CYS A 9 13.01 -2.42 -4.06
CA CYS A 9 14.32 -3.00 -4.38
C CYS A 9 14.24 -4.33 -5.16
N CYS A 10 13.04 -4.81 -5.47
CA CYS A 10 12.78 -6.08 -6.15
C CYS A 10 13.28 -7.34 -5.41
N TYR A 11 13.67 -7.22 -4.13
CA TYR A 11 14.05 -8.38 -3.33
C TYR A 11 12.86 -9.29 -3.07
N GLU A 12 13.10 -10.60 -3.10
CA GLU A 12 12.06 -11.62 -3.05
C GLU A 12 11.95 -12.27 -1.67
N PHE A 13 10.72 -12.55 -1.25
CA PHE A 13 10.38 -13.12 0.05
C PHE A 13 9.39 -14.28 -0.10
N VAL A 14 9.45 -15.20 0.85
CA VAL A 14 8.55 -16.36 0.90
C VAL A 14 7.29 -16.05 1.72
N GLU A 15 7.44 -15.26 2.78
CA GLU A 15 6.36 -14.87 3.71
C GLU A 15 6.06 -13.37 3.60
N SER A 16 4.79 -12.99 3.76
CA SER A 16 4.39 -11.58 3.65
C SER A 16 4.90 -10.76 4.83
N SER A 17 4.98 -11.38 6.02
CA SER A 17 5.58 -10.82 7.22
C SER A 17 7.02 -10.35 7.01
N GLN A 18 7.83 -11.12 6.28
CA GLN A 18 9.22 -10.76 5.95
C GLN A 18 9.28 -9.55 5.05
N LEU A 19 8.43 -9.48 4.02
CA LEU A 19 8.33 -8.32 3.14
C LEU A 19 7.85 -7.08 3.91
N ILE A 20 6.85 -7.22 4.80
CA ILE A 20 6.34 -6.12 5.62
C ILE A 20 7.44 -5.59 6.53
N ASN A 21 8.20 -6.47 7.20
CA ASN A 21 9.30 -6.05 8.04
C ASN A 21 10.36 -5.31 7.23
N HIS A 22 10.81 -5.89 6.12
CA HIS A 22 11.82 -5.29 5.24
C HIS A 22 11.41 -3.89 4.75
N THR A 23 10.18 -3.73 4.25
CA THR A 23 9.71 -2.42 3.78
C THR A 23 9.63 -1.39 4.90
N ARG A 24 9.28 -1.79 6.13
CA ARG A 24 9.23 -0.91 7.29
C ARG A 24 10.61 -0.52 7.83
N THR A 25 11.60 -1.41 7.78
CA THR A 25 12.93 -1.15 8.36
C THR A 25 13.90 -0.54 7.36
N GLU A 26 13.83 -0.91 6.08
CA GLU A 26 14.80 -0.50 5.06
C GLU A 26 14.26 0.59 4.12
N HIS A 27 12.94 0.82 4.10
CA HIS A 27 12.28 1.74 3.19
C HIS A 27 11.32 2.73 3.88
N GLU A 28 11.48 2.96 5.19
CA GLU A 28 10.65 3.90 5.95
C GLU A 28 10.63 5.33 5.34
N ASP A 29 11.80 5.80 4.88
CA ASP A 29 12.00 7.12 4.27
C ASP A 29 12.11 7.08 2.75
N ALA A 30 11.75 5.95 2.12
CA ALA A 30 11.85 5.81 0.69
C ALA A 30 10.94 6.83 -0.03
N LYS A 31 11.52 7.60 -0.94
CA LYS A 31 10.80 8.59 -1.74
C LYS A 31 10.00 7.89 -2.84
N LEU A 32 8.79 7.43 -2.48
CA LEU A 32 7.88 6.71 -3.36
C LEU A 32 7.59 7.47 -4.68
N PHE A 33 7.60 8.80 -4.65
CA PHE A 33 7.36 9.64 -5.82
C PHE A 33 8.28 9.34 -7.01
N THR A 34 9.56 9.05 -6.77
CA THR A 34 10.51 8.73 -7.85
C THR A 34 10.22 7.37 -8.48
N LEU A 35 9.77 6.40 -7.69
CA LEU A 35 9.39 5.08 -8.19
C LEU A 35 8.09 5.15 -8.99
N LEU A 36 7.10 5.90 -8.50
CA LEU A 36 5.81 6.08 -9.17
C LEU A 36 5.95 6.75 -10.54
N LYS A 37 6.92 7.66 -10.73
CA LYS A 37 7.20 8.28 -12.05
C LYS A 37 7.55 7.26 -13.14
N ASN A 38 8.12 6.13 -12.76
CA ASN A 38 8.52 5.08 -13.70
C ASN A 38 7.40 4.06 -13.97
N ILE A 39 6.27 4.15 -13.25
CA ILE A 39 5.11 3.29 -13.49
C ILE A 39 4.40 3.81 -14.74
N LYS A 40 4.19 2.91 -15.72
CA LYS A 40 3.39 3.20 -16.91
C LYS A 40 1.98 3.63 -16.48
N LYS A 41 1.45 4.70 -17.09
CA LYS A 41 0.12 5.28 -16.76
C LYS A 41 -1.05 4.29 -16.84
N ASP A 42 -0.89 3.18 -17.55
CA ASP A 42 -1.91 2.13 -17.70
C ASP A 42 -1.90 1.09 -16.57
N HIS A 43 -0.87 1.09 -15.70
CA HIS A 43 -0.79 0.15 -14.60
C HIS A 43 -1.36 0.74 -13.30
N ARG A 44 -2.37 0.06 -12.75
CA ARG A 44 -2.84 0.33 -11.40
C ARG A 44 -1.80 -0.12 -10.38
N VAL A 45 -1.45 0.75 -9.46
CA VAL A 45 -0.55 0.45 -8.35
C VAL A 45 -1.31 -0.33 -7.29
N LYS A 46 -0.79 -1.50 -6.94
CA LYS A 46 -1.34 -2.30 -5.85
C LYS A 46 -1.02 -1.63 -4.51
N PHE A 47 -2.04 -1.32 -3.72
CA PHE A 47 -1.93 -0.65 -2.42
C PHE A 47 -2.41 -1.59 -1.30
N ASP A 48 -1.49 -1.97 -0.41
CA ASP A 48 -1.83 -2.83 0.72
C ASP A 48 -2.49 -2.01 1.83
N VAL A 49 -3.72 -2.40 2.19
CA VAL A 49 -4.51 -1.77 3.26
C VAL A 49 -4.69 -2.69 4.47
N THR A 50 -3.87 -3.74 4.64
CA THR A 50 -3.98 -4.66 5.79
C THR A 50 -3.82 -3.96 7.14
N ASN A 51 -2.90 -3.00 7.26
CA ASN A 51 -2.67 -2.32 8.54
C ASN A 51 -2.20 -0.87 8.32
N ILE A 52 -3.05 -0.06 7.68
CA ILE A 52 -2.75 1.35 7.40
C ILE A 52 -3.13 2.24 8.59
N SER A 53 -2.27 3.21 8.87
CA SER A 53 -2.53 4.28 9.85
C SER A 53 -2.05 5.61 9.30
N CYS A 54 -2.69 6.69 9.74
CA CYS A 54 -2.30 8.03 9.32
C CYS A 54 -0.94 8.40 9.93
N LYS A 55 0.05 8.78 9.10
CA LYS A 55 1.36 9.22 9.58
C LYS A 55 1.33 10.51 10.41
N LYS A 56 0.30 11.35 10.25
CA LYS A 56 0.17 12.63 10.97
C LYS A 56 -0.40 12.49 12.37
N CYS A 57 -1.37 11.60 12.57
CA CYS A 57 -2.10 11.48 13.84
C CYS A 57 -2.18 10.06 14.38
N SER A 58 -1.53 9.10 13.73
CA SER A 58 -1.47 7.68 14.11
C SER A 58 -2.82 6.98 14.23
N LYS A 59 -3.90 7.58 13.71
CA LYS A 59 -5.23 6.95 13.71
C LYS A 59 -5.23 5.76 12.75
N PRO A 60 -5.73 4.59 13.17
CA PRO A 60 -5.91 3.46 12.28
C PRO A 60 -6.99 3.80 11.25
N VAL A 61 -6.80 3.29 10.03
CA VAL A 61 -7.69 3.53 8.91
C VAL A 61 -8.10 2.19 8.31
N LYS A 62 -9.36 2.06 7.90
CA LYS A 62 -9.92 0.74 7.52
C LYS A 62 -9.64 0.34 6.07
N ASP A 63 -9.65 1.32 5.19
CA ASP A 63 -9.52 1.18 3.75
C ASP A 63 -9.09 2.51 3.11
N LEU A 64 -8.90 2.49 1.79
CA LEU A 64 -8.41 3.65 1.05
C LEU A 64 -9.43 4.81 1.03
N ASN A 65 -10.72 4.51 1.07
CA ASN A 65 -11.78 5.51 1.05
C ASN A 65 -11.86 6.24 2.40
N ASP A 66 -11.78 5.47 3.48
CA ASP A 66 -11.63 5.97 4.85
C ASP A 66 -10.36 6.84 4.99
N PHE A 67 -9.25 6.44 4.35
CA PHE A 67 -8.02 7.23 4.34
C PHE A 67 -8.20 8.59 3.67
N ILE A 68 -8.86 8.62 2.51
CA ILE A 68 -9.07 9.86 1.76
C ILE A 68 -9.99 10.80 2.53
N ASN A 69 -11.09 10.27 3.08
CA ASN A 69 -12.00 11.06 3.90
C ASN A 69 -11.31 11.58 5.16
N HIS A 70 -10.51 10.76 5.84
CA HIS A 70 -9.73 11.17 6.99
C HIS A 70 -8.72 12.28 6.64
N ALA A 71 -7.97 12.11 5.55
CA ALA A 71 -7.00 13.10 5.10
C ALA A 71 -7.66 14.46 4.75
N LEU A 72 -8.84 14.42 4.11
CA LEU A 72 -9.61 15.62 3.78
C LEU A 72 -10.17 16.30 5.04
N ASN A 73 -10.92 15.56 5.87
CA ASN A 73 -11.69 16.15 6.96
C ASN A 73 -10.84 16.49 8.20
N GLU A 74 -9.81 15.69 8.49
CA GLU A 74 -8.98 15.90 9.70
C GLU A 74 -7.70 16.69 9.43
N HIS A 75 -7.24 16.70 8.19
CA HIS A 75 -5.95 17.30 7.83
C HIS A 75 -6.02 18.31 6.68
N ASN A 76 -7.21 18.56 6.12
CA ASN A 76 -7.43 19.48 5.00
C ASN A 76 -6.54 19.14 3.78
N ILE A 77 -6.22 17.87 3.59
CA ILE A 77 -5.44 17.39 2.44
C ILE A 77 -6.43 17.01 1.35
N VAL A 78 -6.44 17.79 0.26
CA VAL A 78 -7.24 17.49 -0.92
C VAL A 78 -6.52 16.42 -1.73
N MET A 79 -7.21 15.32 -1.99
CA MET A 79 -6.75 14.24 -2.87
C MET A 79 -7.69 14.06 -4.05
N ASP A 80 -7.18 13.50 -5.14
CA ASP A 80 -7.98 13.17 -6.32
C ASP A 80 -9.01 12.10 -5.97
N THR A 81 -10.29 12.37 -6.28
CA THR A 81 -11.41 11.46 -6.03
C THR A 81 -11.47 10.32 -7.04
N GLU A 82 -10.76 10.42 -8.16
CA GLU A 82 -10.64 9.37 -9.17
C GLU A 82 -9.47 8.41 -8.92
N TYR A 83 -8.94 8.37 -7.69
CA TYR A 83 -7.82 7.52 -7.27
C TYR A 83 -8.00 6.03 -7.63
N ASN A 84 -9.24 5.52 -7.70
CA ASN A 84 -9.56 4.15 -8.09
C ASN A 84 -9.12 3.80 -9.53
N LYS A 85 -8.88 4.80 -10.39
CA LYS A 85 -8.31 4.61 -11.73
C LYS A 85 -6.82 4.22 -11.67
N TYR A 86 -6.13 4.64 -10.61
CA TYR A 86 -4.68 4.52 -10.47
C TYR A 86 -4.26 3.51 -9.40
N LEU A 87 -5.13 3.22 -8.43
CA LEU A 87 -4.83 2.39 -7.27
C LEU A 87 -5.72 1.14 -7.24
N TYR A 88 -5.14 0.05 -6.76
CA TYR A 88 -5.85 -1.20 -6.50
C TYR A 88 -5.61 -1.63 -5.06
N ALA A 89 -6.62 -1.46 -4.20
CA ALA A 89 -6.50 -1.82 -2.80
C ALA A 89 -6.58 -3.34 -2.60
N PHE A 90 -5.74 -3.88 -1.73
CA PHE A 90 -5.77 -5.29 -1.37
C PHE A 90 -5.38 -5.48 0.09
N LYS A 91 -5.69 -6.65 0.65
CA LYS A 91 -5.21 -7.07 1.97
C LYS A 91 -4.31 -8.30 1.82
N LEU A 92 -3.09 -8.20 2.35
CA LEU A 92 -2.22 -9.35 2.58
C LEU A 92 -2.81 -10.25 3.65
N SER A 93 -2.85 -11.56 3.36
CA SER A 93 -3.16 -12.60 4.33
C SER A 93 -2.14 -13.76 4.20
N ASP A 94 -1.58 -14.21 5.32
CA ASP A 94 -0.63 -15.33 5.35
C ASP A 94 -1.31 -16.70 5.31
N ASN A 95 -2.65 -16.73 5.27
CA ASN A 95 -3.38 -17.98 5.13
C ASN A 95 -3.10 -18.60 3.76
N LYS A 96 -2.46 -19.78 3.77
CA LYS A 96 -2.03 -20.53 2.57
C LYS A 96 -3.18 -20.87 1.59
N ARG A 97 -4.44 -20.68 1.99
CA ARG A 97 -5.65 -20.87 1.16
C ARG A 97 -6.22 -19.57 0.57
N ASP A 98 -5.86 -18.40 1.10
CA ASP A 98 -6.53 -17.12 0.77
C ASP A 98 -5.63 -16.08 0.10
N GLY A 99 -4.29 -16.23 0.16
CA GLY A 99 -3.35 -15.40 -0.61
C GLY A 99 -3.60 -13.88 -0.52
N MET A 100 -3.34 -13.18 -1.63
CA MET A 100 -3.68 -11.76 -1.81
C MET A 100 -5.18 -11.65 -2.08
N LYS A 101 -5.95 -11.10 -1.13
CA LYS A 101 -7.37 -10.82 -1.34
C LYS A 101 -7.57 -9.40 -1.83
N CYS A 102 -8.19 -9.31 -2.99
CA CYS A 102 -8.70 -8.07 -3.52
C CYS A 102 -9.84 -7.56 -2.65
N ILE A 103 -9.89 -6.25 -2.43
CA ILE A 103 -11.06 -5.60 -1.85
C ILE A 103 -11.84 -5.02 -3.03
N ASP A 104 -13.07 -5.50 -3.24
CA ASP A 104 -14.02 -4.90 -4.17
C ASP A 104 -14.46 -3.52 -3.68
#